data_AF-A0A9W9D395-F1
#
_entry.id   AF-A0A9W9D395-F1
#
_cell.length_a   1.000
_cell.length_b   1.000
_cell.length_c   1.000
_cell.angle_alpha   90.00
_cell.angle_beta   90.00
_cell.angle_gamma   90.00
#
_symmetry.space_group_name_H-M   'P 1'
#
loop_
_entity.id
_entity.type
_entity.pdbx_description
1 polymer ?
#
loop_
_entity_poly.entity_id
_entity_poly.type
_entity_poly.pdbx_seq_one_letter_code
_entity_poly.pdbx_strand_id
1 'polypeptide(L)'
;MVERKATSDTRIDLGTLNLLNETCKDGEKIYLTSRDDIASDPQWLKGVEDLRAGNAHTGAIIVVEKEQGVVDVFYFVFWAYNYGGEVLGKNLGNHVGDWEHVMIRFKNGTPKKVWLSQHANGEAYTFRALEKNGARPVLYIAKGSHAIYARQGNIDHTIPNFNTDLPFLLVDQCKAGPAYDPLFTSCVYSYDPAARRFEALDASSPAPGWLLFNGHWGDASYPAGDSRQKSLVGFKKFGDGPTGPADKQLDRKRVWPDNSHAWGQMIRTSLDGRTRLRDQIKEWWWRVSAGEGKGMRVLGQPERVYADGTAVPLKEM
;
A
#
# COMPACT_ATOMS: atom_id res chain seq x y z
N MET A 1 -28.20 -11.09 -18.22
CA MET A 1 -26.88 -11.44 -18.78
C MET A 1 -26.73 -10.71 -20.09
N VAL A 2 -25.84 -9.74 -20.15
CA VAL A 2 -25.46 -9.12 -21.43
C VAL A 2 -23.98 -9.46 -21.59
N GLU A 3 -23.71 -10.56 -22.31
CA GLU A 3 -22.41 -10.77 -22.93
C GLU A 3 -22.23 -9.67 -23.99
N ARG A 4 -21.49 -8.62 -23.64
CA ARG A 4 -20.83 -7.81 -24.66
C ARG A 4 -19.49 -8.45 -24.92
N LYS A 5 -19.48 -9.31 -25.93
CA LYS A 5 -18.28 -9.80 -26.60
C LYS A 5 -17.45 -8.57 -26.98
N ALA A 6 -16.29 -8.40 -26.35
CA ALA A 6 -15.29 -7.44 -26.82
C ALA A 6 -15.08 -7.70 -28.32
N THR A 7 -15.18 -6.64 -29.13
CA THR A 7 -14.94 -6.68 -30.57
C THR A 7 -13.60 -7.37 -30.85
N SER A 8 -13.63 -8.35 -31.75
CA SER A 8 -12.71 -9.49 -31.81
C SER A 8 -11.33 -9.22 -32.43
N ASP A 9 -10.64 -8.12 -32.12
CA ASP A 9 -9.27 -7.90 -32.62
C ASP A 9 -8.31 -7.15 -31.68
N THR A 10 -8.78 -6.58 -30.57
CA THR A 10 -7.87 -5.87 -29.66
C THR A 10 -7.24 -6.85 -28.67
N ARG A 11 -5.96 -7.18 -28.88
CA ARG A 11 -5.17 -7.94 -27.92
C ARG A 11 -5.05 -7.15 -26.61
N ILE A 12 -5.50 -7.74 -25.50
CA ILE A 12 -5.29 -7.22 -24.16
C ILE A 12 -3.90 -7.67 -23.67
N ASP A 13 -3.05 -6.70 -23.37
CA ASP A 13 -1.74 -6.87 -22.73
C ASP A 13 -1.49 -5.70 -21.75
N LEU A 14 -0.29 -5.60 -21.16
CA LEU A 14 0.03 -4.52 -20.22
C LEU A 14 -0.09 -3.11 -20.85
N GLY A 15 0.08 -2.98 -22.16
CA GLY A 15 -0.05 -1.69 -22.84
C GLY A 15 -1.50 -1.27 -23.06
N THR A 16 -2.43 -2.22 -23.13
CA THR A 16 -3.84 -2.00 -23.47
C THR A 16 -4.82 -2.41 -22.37
N LEU A 17 -4.33 -2.79 -21.19
CA LEU A 17 -5.17 -3.32 -20.11
C LEU A 17 -6.27 -2.34 -19.65
N ASN A 18 -6.01 -1.03 -19.70
CA ASN A 18 -6.99 0.01 -19.39
C ASN A 18 -8.22 -0.01 -20.30
N LEU A 19 -8.16 -0.60 -21.49
CA LEU A 19 -9.34 -0.75 -22.36
C LEU A 19 -10.44 -1.58 -21.68
N LEU A 20 -10.08 -2.43 -20.71
CA LEU A 20 -11.06 -3.15 -19.90
C LEU A 20 -11.94 -2.21 -19.08
N ASN A 21 -11.49 -0.99 -18.75
CA ASN A 21 -12.28 -0.03 -18.00
C ASN A 21 -13.62 0.30 -18.70
N GLU A 22 -13.68 0.18 -20.02
CA GLU A 22 -14.90 0.46 -20.79
C GLU A 22 -15.96 -0.65 -20.70
N THR A 23 -15.62 -1.82 -20.15
CA THR A 23 -16.45 -3.03 -20.32
C THR A 23 -17.55 -3.22 -19.27
N CYS A 24 -17.48 -2.57 -18.09
CA CYS A 24 -18.61 -2.41 -17.14
C CYS A 24 -18.24 -1.54 -15.92
N LYS A 25 -19.13 -0.64 -15.47
CA LYS A 25 -18.93 0.21 -14.27
C LYS A 25 -17.49 0.75 -14.16
N ASP A 26 -16.99 1.35 -15.24
CA ASP A 26 -15.64 1.90 -15.37
C ASP A 26 -14.48 0.91 -15.07
N GLY A 27 -14.72 -0.40 -15.16
CA GLY A 27 -13.75 -1.46 -14.94
C GLY A 27 -13.65 -1.98 -13.50
N GLU A 28 -14.32 -1.32 -12.55
CA GLU A 28 -14.16 -1.58 -11.11
C GLU A 28 -14.56 -3.00 -10.69
N LYS A 29 -15.32 -3.72 -11.52
CA LYS A 29 -15.77 -5.10 -11.24
C LYS A 29 -15.10 -6.15 -12.13
N ILE A 30 -13.96 -5.81 -12.71
CA ILE A 30 -13.17 -6.70 -13.54
C ILE A 30 -12.05 -7.29 -12.70
N TYR A 31 -11.88 -8.61 -12.80
CA TYR A 31 -10.90 -9.38 -12.05
C TYR A 31 -9.98 -10.07 -13.04
N LEU A 32 -8.67 -9.95 -12.82
CA LEU A 32 -7.66 -10.72 -13.55
C LEU A 32 -7.56 -12.14 -12.96
N THR A 33 -8.64 -12.90 -13.13
CA THR A 33 -8.85 -14.21 -12.51
C THR A 33 -7.92 -15.27 -13.11
N SER A 34 -7.31 -16.08 -12.23
CA SER A 34 -6.53 -17.24 -12.62
C SER A 34 -7.35 -18.29 -13.35
N ARG A 35 -6.68 -19.07 -14.21
CA ARG A 35 -7.26 -20.26 -14.84
C ARG A 35 -7.17 -21.50 -13.95
N ASP A 36 -6.32 -21.47 -12.94
CA ASP A 36 -6.07 -22.59 -12.05
C ASP A 36 -6.87 -22.45 -10.75
N ASP A 37 -7.18 -23.59 -10.12
CA ASP A 37 -7.69 -23.57 -8.74
C ASP A 37 -6.55 -23.22 -7.77
N ILE A 38 -6.56 -22.01 -7.22
CA ILE A 38 -5.54 -21.57 -6.28
C ILE A 38 -5.52 -22.40 -4.98
N ALA A 39 -6.59 -23.10 -4.64
CA ALA A 39 -6.60 -24.01 -3.49
C ALA A 39 -5.78 -25.29 -3.74
N SER A 40 -5.38 -25.54 -4.99
CA SER A 40 -4.47 -26.63 -5.35
C SER A 40 -2.97 -26.29 -5.23
N ASP A 41 -2.64 -25.09 -4.72
CA ASP A 41 -1.26 -24.58 -4.56
C ASP A 41 -0.43 -24.64 -5.87
N PRO A 42 -0.93 -24.05 -6.97
CA PRO A 42 -0.20 -24.07 -8.24
C PRO A 42 1.14 -23.33 -8.13
N GLN A 43 2.15 -23.85 -8.83
CA GLN A 43 3.54 -23.44 -8.66
C GLN A 43 3.78 -21.94 -8.91
N TRP A 44 3.02 -21.30 -9.80
CA TRP A 44 3.18 -19.88 -10.11
C TRP A 44 2.84 -18.96 -8.93
N LEU A 45 2.04 -19.40 -7.95
CA LEU A 45 1.76 -18.62 -6.72
C LEU A 45 3.01 -18.45 -5.86
N LYS A 46 3.99 -19.35 -5.99
CA LYS A 46 5.23 -19.32 -5.19
C LYS A 46 6.24 -18.27 -5.69
N GLY A 47 5.93 -17.60 -6.80
CA GLY A 47 6.78 -16.59 -7.39
C GLY A 47 8.09 -17.16 -7.95
N VAL A 48 9.08 -16.28 -8.09
CA VAL A 48 10.41 -16.60 -8.61
C VAL A 48 11.45 -16.09 -7.61
N GLU A 49 12.40 -16.94 -7.23
CA GLU A 49 13.46 -16.58 -6.28
C GLU A 49 14.61 -15.80 -6.93
N ASP A 50 14.94 -16.10 -8.19
CA ASP A 50 16.00 -15.41 -8.95
C ASP A 50 15.42 -14.39 -9.93
N LEU A 51 15.28 -13.15 -9.45
CA LEU A 51 14.80 -12.03 -10.27
C LEU A 51 15.91 -11.41 -11.14
N ARG A 52 17.18 -11.83 -10.98
CA ARG A 52 18.32 -11.31 -11.76
C ARG A 52 18.58 -12.13 -13.04
N ALA A 53 18.11 -13.37 -13.08
CA ALA A 53 18.26 -14.25 -14.24
C ALA A 53 17.23 -14.05 -15.36
N GLY A 54 16.28 -13.10 -15.25
CA GLY A 54 15.25 -12.88 -16.26
C GLY A 54 14.81 -11.42 -16.45
N ASN A 55 14.11 -11.15 -17.56
CA ASN A 55 13.45 -9.86 -17.86
C ASN A 55 12.15 -9.68 -17.06
N ALA A 56 12.09 -10.18 -15.82
CA ALA A 56 10.87 -10.18 -15.03
C ALA A 56 10.68 -8.81 -14.36
N HIS A 57 9.67 -8.07 -14.80
CA HIS A 57 9.22 -6.86 -14.12
C HIS A 57 8.24 -7.24 -13.00
N THR A 58 8.65 -7.04 -11.75
CA THR A 58 7.85 -7.34 -10.55
C THR A 58 7.37 -6.09 -9.84
N GLY A 59 7.62 -4.90 -10.39
CA GLY A 59 7.28 -3.64 -9.75
C GLY A 59 7.18 -2.46 -10.68
N ALA A 60 6.85 -1.32 -10.09
CA ALA A 60 6.88 -0.03 -10.76
C ALA A 60 7.42 1.06 -9.84
N ILE A 61 8.26 1.92 -10.40
CA ILE A 61 8.70 3.15 -9.77
C ILE A 61 7.92 4.28 -10.42
N ILE A 62 7.14 5.02 -9.63
CA ILE A 62 6.31 6.11 -10.12
C ILE A 62 6.80 7.40 -9.48
N VAL A 63 7.26 8.33 -10.32
CA VAL A 63 7.73 9.66 -9.93
C VAL A 63 6.59 10.66 -10.11
N VAL A 64 6.21 11.32 -9.02
CA VAL A 64 5.17 12.35 -9.00
C VAL A 64 5.82 13.68 -8.61
N GLU A 65 6.08 14.51 -9.60
CA GLU A 65 6.53 15.88 -9.35
C GLU A 65 5.35 16.72 -8.85
N LYS A 66 5.61 17.49 -7.79
CA LYS A 66 4.62 18.36 -7.15
C LYS A 66 5.17 19.77 -7.06
N GLU A 67 4.29 20.69 -6.71
CA GLU A 67 4.69 22.07 -6.46
C GLU A 67 5.77 22.14 -5.39
N GLN A 68 6.57 23.20 -5.44
CA GLN A 68 7.38 23.53 -4.27
C GLN A 68 8.76 22.86 -4.29
N GLY A 69 9.12 22.18 -5.38
CA GLY A 69 10.25 21.24 -5.39
C GLY A 69 10.00 19.99 -4.53
N VAL A 70 8.72 19.65 -4.31
CA VAL A 70 8.34 18.36 -3.69
C VAL A 70 8.26 17.31 -4.79
N VAL A 71 8.83 16.14 -4.55
CA VAL A 71 8.70 14.98 -5.43
C VAL A 71 8.37 13.78 -4.57
N ASP A 72 7.29 13.07 -4.90
CA ASP A 72 7.00 11.77 -4.31
C ASP A 72 7.44 10.68 -5.27
N VAL A 73 8.26 9.76 -4.78
CA VAL A 73 8.65 8.57 -5.53
C VAL A 73 8.04 7.35 -4.86
N PHE A 74 7.19 6.65 -5.58
CA PHE A 74 6.55 5.41 -5.14
C PHE A 74 7.31 4.22 -5.72
N TYR A 75 7.63 3.25 -4.87
CA TYR A 75 8.24 1.98 -5.21
C TYR A 75 7.20 0.89 -4.96
N PHE A 76 6.51 0.47 -6.01
CA PHE A 76 5.51 -0.59 -5.98
C PHE A 76 6.17 -1.94 -6.26
N VAL A 77 5.72 -2.96 -5.53
CA VAL A 77 6.10 -4.36 -5.74
C VAL A 77 4.84 -5.20 -5.83
N PHE A 78 4.77 -6.05 -6.85
CA PHE A 78 3.70 -7.01 -7.04
C PHE A 78 4.11 -8.38 -6.53
N TRP A 79 3.23 -9.02 -5.77
CA TRP A 79 3.36 -10.40 -5.31
C TRP A 79 2.26 -11.24 -5.95
N ALA A 80 2.59 -12.44 -6.44
CA ALA A 80 1.60 -13.29 -7.10
C ALA A 80 0.50 -13.78 -6.14
N TYR A 81 0.80 -13.85 -4.84
CA TYR A 81 -0.11 -14.37 -3.83
C TYR A 81 0.13 -13.71 -2.48
N ASN A 82 -0.95 -13.32 -1.81
CA ASN A 82 -0.96 -12.89 -0.43
C ASN A 82 -1.48 -14.00 0.48
N TYR A 83 -0.71 -14.32 1.52
CA TYR A 83 -1.18 -15.12 2.66
C TYR A 83 -1.58 -14.16 3.79
N GLY A 84 -2.88 -14.03 4.05
CA GLY A 84 -3.42 -13.01 4.95
C GLY A 84 -3.30 -13.33 6.45
N GLY A 85 -2.55 -14.37 6.83
CA GLY A 85 -2.29 -14.72 8.22
C GLY A 85 -3.33 -15.64 8.85
N GLU A 86 -3.16 -15.92 10.14
CA GLU A 86 -4.09 -16.71 10.95
C GLU A 86 -4.73 -15.87 12.05
N VAL A 87 -6.05 -15.96 12.16
CA VAL A 87 -6.85 -15.32 13.21
C VAL A 87 -7.62 -16.40 13.94
N LEU A 88 -7.38 -16.56 15.25
CA LEU A 88 -7.97 -17.63 16.07
C LEU A 88 -7.83 -19.02 15.43
N GLY A 89 -6.64 -19.32 14.89
CA GLY A 89 -6.32 -20.58 14.23
C GLY A 89 -7.00 -20.80 12.87
N LYS A 90 -7.59 -19.75 12.28
CA LYS A 90 -8.15 -19.79 10.93
C LYS A 90 -7.35 -18.89 10.00
N ASN A 91 -6.85 -19.45 8.91
CA ASN A 91 -6.23 -18.66 7.86
C ASN A 91 -7.29 -17.85 7.08
N LEU A 92 -7.08 -16.54 7.01
CA LEU A 92 -8.00 -15.55 6.42
C LEU A 92 -7.23 -14.53 5.58
N GLY A 93 -7.93 -13.80 4.70
CA GLY A 93 -7.36 -12.67 3.94
C GLY A 93 -6.42 -13.04 2.80
N ASN A 94 -6.43 -14.28 2.33
CA ASN A 94 -5.61 -14.67 1.19
C ASN A 94 -6.18 -14.07 -0.10
N HIS A 95 -5.33 -13.68 -1.05
CA HIS A 95 -5.78 -13.27 -2.36
C HIS A 95 -4.68 -13.48 -3.41
N VAL A 96 -5.09 -13.70 -4.66
CA VAL A 96 -4.19 -13.67 -5.80
C VAL A 96 -3.83 -12.23 -6.08
N GLY A 97 -2.55 -11.99 -6.35
CA GLY A 97 -1.99 -10.67 -6.59
C GLY A 97 -1.93 -9.84 -5.30
N ASP A 98 -0.87 -9.08 -5.13
CA ASP A 98 -0.73 -8.14 -4.02
C ASP A 98 0.12 -6.96 -4.44
N TRP A 99 -0.29 -5.74 -4.09
CA TRP A 99 0.44 -4.52 -4.40
C TRP A 99 0.81 -3.80 -3.10
N GLU A 100 2.08 -3.91 -2.74
CA GLU A 100 2.67 -3.18 -1.63
C GLU A 100 3.61 -2.08 -2.14
N HIS A 101 3.76 -1.00 -1.37
CA HIS A 101 4.56 0.14 -1.79
C HIS A 101 5.25 0.91 -0.67
N VAL A 102 6.40 1.47 -1.04
CA VAL A 102 7.08 2.51 -0.28
C VAL A 102 6.89 3.83 -1.02
N MET A 103 6.54 4.90 -0.33
CA MET A 103 6.66 6.25 -0.90
C MET A 103 7.76 7.01 -0.17
N ILE A 104 8.70 7.59 -0.91
CA ILE A 104 9.70 8.51 -0.39
C ILE A 104 9.38 9.92 -0.91
N ARG A 105 9.15 10.85 0.01
CA ARG A 105 8.95 12.26 -0.30
C ARG A 105 10.27 13.01 -0.23
N PHE A 106 10.65 13.62 -1.33
CA PHE A 106 11.79 14.51 -1.48
C PHE A 106 11.34 15.97 -1.40
N LYS A 107 12.24 16.83 -0.92
CA LYS A 107 12.14 18.28 -1.02
C LYS A 107 13.48 18.78 -1.56
N ASN A 108 13.46 19.41 -2.73
CA ASN A 108 14.65 19.92 -3.43
C ASN A 108 15.76 18.85 -3.50
N GLY A 109 15.41 17.65 -3.98
CA GLY A 109 16.34 16.53 -4.12
C GLY A 109 16.74 15.81 -2.81
N THR A 110 16.33 16.31 -1.63
CA THR A 110 16.67 15.66 -0.34
C THR A 110 15.49 14.83 0.17
N PRO A 111 15.67 13.52 0.49
CA PRO A 111 14.60 12.71 1.04
C PRO A 111 14.25 13.15 2.47
N LYS A 112 12.95 13.34 2.74
CA LYS A 112 12.46 13.86 4.03
C LYS A 112 11.57 12.89 4.77
N LYS A 113 10.64 12.24 4.07
CA LYS A 113 9.59 11.41 4.69
C LYS A 113 9.41 10.12 3.91
N VAL A 114 9.01 9.08 4.61
CA VAL A 114 8.76 7.75 4.04
C VAL A 114 7.40 7.25 4.52
N TRP A 115 6.64 6.67 3.60
CA TRP A 115 5.45 5.87 3.88
C TRP A 115 5.76 4.41 3.60
N LEU A 116 5.40 3.54 4.54
CA LEU A 116 5.48 2.09 4.39
C LEU A 116 4.06 1.56 4.42
N SER A 117 3.59 0.98 3.31
CA SER A 117 2.25 0.38 3.27
C SER A 117 2.21 -0.91 4.09
N GLN A 118 1.07 -1.10 4.76
CA GLN A 118 0.76 -2.26 5.58
C GLN A 118 -0.74 -2.51 5.42
N HIS A 119 -1.10 -3.57 4.69
CA HIS A 119 -2.49 -3.94 4.46
C HIS A 119 -3.27 -2.76 3.84
N ALA A 120 -4.42 -2.40 4.42
CA ALA A 120 -5.25 -1.27 3.98
C ALA A 120 -4.68 0.12 4.36
N ASN A 121 -3.56 0.20 5.10
CA ASN A 121 -2.95 1.47 5.51
C ASN A 121 -1.41 1.41 5.58
N GLY A 122 -0.79 1.79 6.70
CA GLY A 122 0.66 1.87 6.82
C GLY A 122 1.18 2.74 7.96
N GLU A 123 2.47 3.02 7.93
CA GLU A 123 3.14 3.91 8.88
C GLU A 123 4.04 4.93 8.16
N ALA A 124 4.05 6.16 8.68
CA ALA A 124 4.90 7.24 8.20
C ALA A 124 6.12 7.46 9.12
N TYR A 125 7.28 7.69 8.51
CA TYR A 125 8.55 7.96 9.18
C TYR A 125 9.24 9.18 8.56
N THR A 126 10.09 9.87 9.33
CA THR A 126 11.12 10.71 8.72
C THR A 126 12.17 9.82 8.08
N PHE A 127 12.70 10.20 6.92
CA PHE A 127 13.71 9.40 6.22
C PHE A 127 14.95 9.14 7.08
N ARG A 128 15.33 10.11 7.92
CA ARG A 128 16.47 9.96 8.85
C ARG A 128 16.25 8.90 9.93
N ALA A 129 15.00 8.61 10.30
CA ALA A 129 14.67 7.65 11.36
C ALA A 129 14.98 6.21 10.97
N LEU A 130 14.90 5.89 9.67
CA LEU A 130 15.07 4.53 9.16
C LEU A 130 16.53 4.09 9.20
N GLU A 131 16.73 2.80 9.46
CA GLU A 131 17.99 2.10 9.21
C GLU A 131 18.42 2.28 7.75
N LYS A 132 19.74 2.36 7.49
CA LYS A 132 20.28 2.60 6.15
C LYS A 132 21.43 1.66 5.83
N ASN A 133 21.49 1.25 4.57
CA ASN A 133 22.68 0.71 3.94
C ASN A 133 23.17 1.73 2.89
N GLY A 134 24.25 2.45 3.22
CA GLY A 134 24.67 3.62 2.47
C GLY A 134 23.58 4.70 2.45
N ALA A 135 23.14 5.10 1.25
CA ALA A 135 22.09 6.10 1.07
C ALA A 135 20.66 5.52 1.10
N ARG A 136 20.50 4.20 1.15
CA ARG A 136 19.21 3.52 0.94
C ARG A 136 18.61 3.05 2.27
N PRO A 137 17.29 3.25 2.50
CA PRO A 137 16.64 2.70 3.67
C PRO A 137 16.63 1.17 3.62
N VAL A 138 16.81 0.53 4.78
CA VAL A 138 16.61 -0.90 4.97
C VAL A 138 15.21 -1.12 5.54
N LEU A 139 14.43 -1.96 4.88
CA LEU A 139 13.04 -2.24 5.21
C LEU A 139 12.83 -3.75 5.26
N TYR A 140 11.82 -4.19 5.99
CA TYR A 140 11.52 -5.59 6.23
C TYR A 140 10.11 -5.90 5.74
N ILE A 141 10.00 -6.97 4.97
CA ILE A 141 8.74 -7.42 4.37
C ILE A 141 8.16 -8.53 5.25
N ALA A 142 6.88 -8.41 5.60
CA ALA A 142 6.19 -9.43 6.36
C ALA A 142 6.04 -10.72 5.55
N LYS A 143 6.31 -11.85 6.19
CA LYS A 143 6.15 -13.16 5.56
C LYS A 143 4.66 -13.40 5.24
N GLY A 144 4.35 -13.49 3.96
CA GLY A 144 3.03 -13.86 3.45
C GLY A 144 2.10 -12.67 3.20
N SER A 145 2.02 -11.71 4.12
CA SER A 145 1.17 -10.51 3.97
C SER A 145 1.83 -9.36 3.21
N HIS A 146 3.15 -9.42 3.02
CA HIS A 146 3.98 -8.44 2.33
C HIS A 146 4.01 -7.01 2.88
N ALA A 147 3.24 -6.74 3.93
CA ALA A 147 3.27 -5.48 4.66
C ALA A 147 4.71 -5.05 4.99
N ILE A 148 4.99 -3.77 4.82
CA ILE A 148 6.35 -3.22 4.85
C ILE A 148 6.60 -2.54 6.20
N TYR A 149 7.68 -2.93 6.86
CA TYR A 149 8.03 -2.47 8.19
C TYR A 149 9.43 -1.88 8.25
N ALA A 150 9.58 -0.87 9.11
CA ALA A 150 10.87 -0.23 9.40
C ALA A 150 11.77 -1.06 10.33
N ARG A 151 11.26 -2.19 10.86
CA ARG A 151 11.97 -3.05 11.81
C ARG A 151 11.59 -4.52 11.65
N GLN A 152 12.47 -5.38 12.16
CA GLN A 152 12.20 -6.80 12.35
C GLN A 152 11.34 -7.05 13.58
N GLY A 153 10.77 -8.25 13.67
CA GLY A 153 10.04 -8.74 14.83
C GLY A 153 8.68 -9.32 14.48
N ASN A 154 7.95 -9.67 15.53
CA ASN A 154 6.53 -9.96 15.46
C ASN A 154 5.79 -8.64 15.69
N ILE A 155 5.00 -8.22 14.71
CA ILE A 155 4.33 -6.93 14.72
C ILE A 155 2.84 -7.19 14.70
N ASP A 156 2.23 -7.10 15.88
CA ASP A 156 0.77 -7.12 15.98
C ASP A 156 0.20 -5.83 15.40
N HIS A 157 -0.83 -5.95 14.57
CA HIS A 157 -1.52 -4.84 13.92
C HIS A 157 -3.05 -4.99 14.06
N THR A 158 -3.51 -5.63 15.15
CA THR A 158 -4.94 -5.88 15.38
C THR A 158 -5.75 -4.59 15.43
N ILE A 159 -5.16 -3.53 15.98
CA ILE A 159 -5.74 -2.20 16.02
C ILE A 159 -5.11 -1.39 14.86
N PRO A 160 -5.90 -0.87 13.92
CA PRO A 160 -5.38 -0.05 12.83
C PRO A 160 -4.51 1.11 13.33
N ASN A 161 -3.36 1.33 12.69
CA ASN A 161 -2.33 2.31 13.05
C ASN A 161 -1.61 2.07 14.39
N PHE A 162 -1.97 1.01 15.11
CA PHE A 162 -1.39 0.69 16.39
C PHE A 162 -0.67 -0.64 16.31
N ASN A 163 0.51 -0.57 15.71
CA ASN A 163 1.41 -1.70 15.70
C ASN A 163 1.93 -1.90 17.13
N THR A 164 2.09 -3.14 17.58
CA THR A 164 2.77 -3.47 18.84
C THR A 164 3.67 -4.69 18.67
N ASP A 165 4.61 -4.88 19.59
CA ASP A 165 5.45 -6.09 19.61
C ASP A 165 4.85 -7.18 20.53
N LEU A 166 3.66 -6.93 21.11
CA LEU A 166 2.91 -7.88 21.91
C LEU A 166 1.89 -8.58 21.00
N PRO A 167 2.09 -9.87 20.68
CA PRO A 167 1.20 -10.58 19.78
C PRO A 167 -0.19 -10.75 20.42
N PHE A 168 -1.23 -10.44 19.66
CA PHE A 168 -2.61 -10.62 20.09
C PHE A 168 -3.41 -11.44 19.08
N LEU A 169 -3.81 -10.84 17.95
CA LEU A 169 -4.76 -11.48 17.03
C LEU A 169 -4.28 -11.49 15.58
N LEU A 170 -3.63 -10.41 15.14
CA LEU A 170 -3.16 -10.21 13.77
C LEU A 170 -1.69 -9.82 13.82
N VAL A 171 -0.82 -10.78 13.54
CA VAL A 171 0.63 -10.64 13.77
C VAL A 171 1.39 -10.90 12.49
N ASP A 172 2.10 -9.88 12.03
CA ASP A 172 3.05 -10.01 10.93
C ASP A 172 4.43 -10.39 11.45
N GLN A 173 5.12 -11.25 10.72
CA GLN A 173 6.47 -11.71 11.05
C GLN A 173 7.47 -11.15 10.05
N CYS A 174 8.36 -10.30 10.53
CA CYS A 174 9.41 -9.66 9.74
C CYS A 174 10.78 -10.08 10.25
N LYS A 175 11.66 -10.57 9.36
CA LYS A 175 13.05 -10.91 9.68
C LYS A 175 13.95 -10.48 8.54
N ALA A 176 15.23 -10.27 8.85
CA ALA A 176 16.24 -10.16 7.82
C ALA A 176 16.24 -11.43 6.95
N GLY A 177 16.25 -11.24 5.65
CA GLY A 177 16.31 -12.28 4.63
C GLY A 177 17.18 -11.82 3.47
N PRO A 178 17.08 -12.49 2.31
CA PRO A 178 17.74 -12.03 1.09
C PRO A 178 17.41 -10.57 0.78
N ALA A 179 18.42 -9.79 0.43
CA ALA A 179 18.22 -8.40 0.04
C ALA A 179 17.53 -8.33 -1.33
N TYR A 180 16.38 -7.66 -1.39
CA TYR A 180 15.67 -7.34 -2.62
C TYR A 180 15.80 -5.86 -2.93
N ASP A 181 16.21 -5.55 -4.16
CA ASP A 181 16.35 -4.17 -4.64
C ASP A 181 15.37 -3.93 -5.80
N PRO A 182 14.28 -3.17 -5.57
CA PRO A 182 13.24 -2.98 -6.57
C PRO A 182 13.72 -2.21 -7.81
N LEU A 183 14.88 -1.53 -7.76
CA LEU A 183 15.38 -0.80 -8.91
C LEU A 183 15.71 -1.69 -10.11
N PHE A 184 16.03 -2.97 -9.89
CA PHE A 184 16.41 -3.89 -10.97
C PHE A 184 15.22 -4.59 -11.64
N THR A 185 14.05 -4.55 -11.01
CA THR A 185 12.86 -5.31 -11.42
C THR A 185 11.65 -4.43 -11.66
N SER A 186 11.81 -3.11 -11.56
CA SER A 186 10.72 -2.16 -11.74
C SER A 186 10.79 -1.48 -13.10
N CYS A 187 9.62 -1.35 -13.72
CA CYS A 187 9.41 -0.36 -14.77
C CYS A 187 9.37 1.05 -14.14
N VAL A 188 9.79 2.08 -14.85
CA VAL A 188 9.90 3.45 -14.32
C VAL A 188 9.00 4.40 -15.09
N TYR A 189 8.18 5.15 -14.35
CA TYR A 189 7.17 6.05 -14.90
C TYR A 189 7.15 7.40 -14.20
N SER A 190 6.78 8.45 -14.92
CA SER A 190 6.25 9.69 -14.33
C SER A 190 4.74 9.61 -14.25
N TYR A 191 4.15 10.35 -13.32
CA TYR A 191 2.70 10.56 -13.26
C TYR A 191 2.40 12.04 -13.13
N ASP A 192 1.58 12.55 -14.04
CA ASP A 192 0.97 13.88 -14.00
C ASP A 192 -0.41 13.77 -13.33
N PRO A 193 -0.58 14.29 -12.10
CA PRO A 193 -1.86 14.28 -11.41
C PRO A 193 -2.98 15.06 -12.10
N ALA A 194 -2.64 16.18 -12.74
CA ALA A 194 -3.62 17.07 -13.36
C ALA A 194 -4.18 16.43 -14.63
N ALA A 195 -3.31 15.83 -15.45
CA ALA A 195 -3.72 15.08 -16.64
C ALA A 195 -4.16 13.63 -16.34
N ARG A 196 -3.94 13.15 -15.10
CA ARG A 196 -4.10 11.74 -14.69
C ARG A 196 -3.39 10.78 -15.64
N ARG A 197 -2.16 11.12 -16.01
CA ARG A 197 -1.45 10.48 -17.12
C ARG A 197 -0.10 9.96 -16.68
N PHE A 198 0.22 8.75 -17.11
CA PHE A 198 1.53 8.14 -16.91
C PHE A 198 2.37 8.26 -18.18
N GLU A 199 3.68 8.42 -18.02
CA GLU A 199 4.65 8.30 -19.12
C GLU A 199 5.78 7.38 -18.68
N ALA A 200 6.23 6.50 -19.59
CA ALA A 200 7.43 5.70 -19.35
C ALA A 200 8.67 6.60 -19.36
N LEU A 201 9.53 6.43 -18.35
CA LEU A 201 10.78 7.19 -18.22
C LEU A 201 12.00 6.47 -18.81
N ASP A 202 11.84 5.20 -19.19
CA ASP A 202 12.86 4.44 -19.90
C ASP A 202 12.23 3.58 -21.02
N ALA A 203 13.06 3.18 -21.98
CA ALA A 203 12.63 2.38 -23.13
C ALA A 203 12.30 0.91 -22.79
N SER A 204 12.74 0.43 -21.62
CA SER A 204 12.41 -0.92 -21.12
C SER A 204 11.01 -1.01 -20.52
N SER A 205 10.45 0.12 -20.10
CA SER A 205 9.14 0.17 -19.48
C SER A 205 8.05 0.04 -20.54
N PRO A 206 7.10 -0.92 -20.39
CA PRO A 206 6.01 -1.07 -21.32
C PRO A 206 5.07 0.14 -21.27
N ALA A 207 4.24 0.29 -22.31
CA ALA A 207 3.20 1.31 -22.33
C ALA A 207 2.35 1.25 -21.03
N PRO A 208 2.01 2.39 -20.43
CA PRO A 208 1.50 2.44 -19.06
C PRO A 208 0.02 2.09 -18.92
N GLY A 209 -0.61 1.46 -19.92
CA GLY A 209 -2.05 1.15 -19.89
C GLY A 209 -2.45 0.35 -18.64
N TRP A 210 -1.61 -0.57 -18.20
CA TRP A 210 -1.82 -1.34 -16.97
C TRP A 210 -1.87 -0.52 -15.69
N LEU A 211 -1.17 0.62 -15.63
CA LEU A 211 -1.23 1.53 -14.47
C LEU A 211 -2.58 2.23 -14.35
N LEU A 212 -3.30 2.34 -15.47
CA LEU A 212 -4.63 2.95 -15.56
C LEU A 212 -5.77 1.93 -15.46
N PHE A 213 -5.48 0.65 -15.26
CA PHE A 213 -6.53 -0.36 -15.07
C PHE A 213 -7.21 -0.20 -13.70
N ASN A 214 -8.53 -0.01 -13.70
CA ASN A 214 -9.33 0.27 -12.51
C ASN A 214 -9.80 -1.00 -11.77
N GLY A 215 -9.63 -2.17 -12.37
CA GLY A 215 -10.10 -3.43 -11.80
C GLY A 215 -9.14 -4.05 -10.79
N HIS A 216 -9.39 -5.31 -10.48
CA HIS A 216 -8.70 -6.10 -9.48
C HIS A 216 -7.60 -6.96 -10.11
N TRP A 217 -6.40 -6.84 -9.55
CA TRP A 217 -5.23 -7.65 -9.87
C TRP A 217 -5.30 -8.99 -9.15
N GLY A 218 -6.14 -9.88 -9.65
CA GLY A 218 -6.31 -11.24 -9.13
C GLY A 218 -7.77 -11.69 -9.11
N ASP A 219 -8.01 -12.82 -8.46
CA ASP A 219 -9.31 -13.48 -8.38
C ASP A 219 -10.33 -12.65 -7.60
N ALA A 220 -11.62 -12.82 -7.94
CA ALA A 220 -12.70 -12.42 -7.06
C ALA A 220 -12.82 -13.41 -5.89
N SER A 221 -13.23 -12.90 -4.73
CA SER A 221 -13.50 -13.72 -3.56
C SER A 221 -14.55 -14.79 -3.86
N TYR A 222 -14.31 -15.99 -3.34
CA TYR A 222 -15.24 -17.10 -3.55
C TYR A 222 -16.62 -16.81 -2.93
N PRO A 223 -17.71 -17.33 -3.54
CA PRO A 223 -19.03 -17.26 -2.96
C PRO A 223 -19.08 -17.91 -1.56
N ALA A 224 -19.99 -17.44 -0.70
CA ALA A 224 -20.12 -17.95 0.67
C ALA A 224 -20.45 -19.45 0.78
N GLY A 225 -21.02 -20.05 -0.28
CA GLY A 225 -21.33 -21.49 -0.35
C GLY A 225 -20.20 -22.37 -0.90
N ASP A 226 -19.09 -21.78 -1.35
CA ASP A 226 -17.94 -22.55 -1.84
C ASP A 226 -17.25 -23.27 -0.66
N SER A 227 -16.97 -24.57 -0.80
CA SER A 227 -16.38 -25.39 0.26
C SER A 227 -14.96 -24.95 0.66
N ARG A 228 -14.26 -24.26 -0.23
CA ARG A 228 -12.92 -23.70 0.02
C ARG A 228 -13.02 -22.38 0.80
N GLN A 229 -14.16 -21.70 0.75
CA GLN A 229 -14.37 -20.40 1.37
C GLN A 229 -14.78 -20.53 2.84
N LYS A 230 -13.80 -20.36 3.73
CA LYS A 230 -14.06 -20.23 5.17
C LYS A 230 -14.24 -18.75 5.53
N SER A 231 -15.01 -18.48 6.58
CA SER A 231 -15.19 -17.12 7.10
C SER A 231 -15.19 -17.10 8.63
N LEU A 232 -14.80 -15.97 9.21
CA LEU A 232 -14.82 -15.72 10.64
C LEU A 232 -15.07 -14.23 10.89
N VAL A 233 -16.17 -13.89 11.59
CA VAL A 233 -16.50 -12.52 12.02
C VAL A 233 -16.37 -11.49 10.87
N GLY A 234 -16.97 -11.79 9.72
CA GLY A 234 -16.93 -10.91 8.54
C GLY A 234 -15.67 -11.01 7.67
N PHE A 235 -14.61 -11.65 8.15
CA PHE A 235 -13.40 -11.91 7.36
C PHE A 235 -13.53 -13.20 6.55
N LYS A 236 -13.07 -13.15 5.31
CA LYS A 236 -13.09 -14.23 4.32
C LYS A 236 -11.72 -14.91 4.25
N LYS A 237 -11.69 -16.22 3.94
CA LYS A 237 -10.46 -16.94 3.62
C LYS A 237 -9.82 -16.41 2.35
N PHE A 238 -10.55 -16.43 1.24
CA PHE A 238 -10.13 -15.83 -0.01
C PHE A 238 -10.88 -14.51 -0.22
N GLY A 239 -10.10 -13.43 -0.27
CA GLY A 239 -10.54 -12.08 -0.59
C GLY A 239 -10.45 -11.79 -2.08
N ASP A 240 -10.93 -10.61 -2.46
CA ASP A 240 -10.73 -10.06 -3.79
C ASP A 240 -9.24 -9.68 -3.97
N GLY A 241 -8.68 -9.88 -5.16
CA GLY A 241 -7.38 -9.30 -5.52
C GLY A 241 -7.39 -7.76 -5.35
N PRO A 242 -6.25 -7.11 -5.07
CA PRO A 242 -6.21 -5.68 -4.84
C PRO A 242 -6.43 -4.89 -6.13
N THR A 243 -6.78 -3.62 -6.01
CA THR A 243 -6.68 -2.69 -7.14
C THR A 243 -5.24 -2.18 -7.34
N GLY A 244 -5.01 -1.56 -8.50
CA GLY A 244 -3.66 -1.22 -8.98
C GLY A 244 -3.02 0.03 -8.34
N PRO A 245 -1.80 0.40 -8.79
CA PRO A 245 -1.05 1.53 -8.26
C PRO A 245 -1.76 2.89 -8.31
N ALA A 246 -2.56 3.16 -9.36
CA ALA A 246 -3.26 4.44 -9.50
C ALA A 246 -4.26 4.72 -8.36
N ASP A 247 -4.82 3.67 -7.74
CA ASP A 247 -5.78 3.80 -6.64
C ASP A 247 -5.13 4.17 -5.30
N LYS A 248 -3.79 4.17 -5.24
CA LYS A 248 -3.03 4.41 -3.99
C LYS A 248 -2.81 5.91 -3.69
N GLN A 249 -3.65 6.75 -4.30
CA GLN A 249 -3.71 8.21 -4.11
C GLN A 249 -2.37 8.90 -4.39
N LEU A 250 -1.86 8.77 -5.61
CA LEU A 250 -0.53 9.26 -6.00
C LEU A 250 -0.36 10.79 -5.79
N ASP A 251 -1.45 11.55 -5.91
CA ASP A 251 -1.48 13.00 -5.68
C ASP A 251 -1.73 13.42 -4.20
N ARG A 252 -1.61 12.49 -3.26
CA ARG A 252 -1.90 12.80 -1.85
C ARG A 252 -1.03 13.92 -1.30
N LYS A 253 -1.67 14.89 -0.62
CA LYS A 253 -1.00 16.02 0.05
C LYS A 253 -0.23 15.56 1.29
N ARG A 254 -0.79 14.59 2.02
CA ARG A 254 -0.15 13.98 3.20
C ARG A 254 0.84 12.89 2.79
N VAL A 255 1.62 12.39 3.75
CA VAL A 255 2.52 11.25 3.49
C VAL A 255 1.74 9.95 3.38
N TRP A 256 0.64 9.85 4.11
CA TRP A 256 -0.29 8.74 4.11
C TRP A 256 -1.51 9.04 3.22
N PRO A 257 -2.20 8.01 2.71
CA PRO A 257 -3.45 8.17 1.98
C PRO A 257 -4.60 8.57 2.92
N ASP A 258 -5.62 9.19 2.33
CA ASP A 258 -6.84 9.58 3.02
C ASP A 258 -7.82 8.40 3.00
N ASN A 259 -8.02 7.74 4.14
CA ASN A 259 -8.93 6.62 4.31
C ASN A 259 -9.52 6.60 5.74
N SER A 260 -10.41 5.65 6.03
CA SER A 260 -11.02 5.46 7.36
C SER A 260 -10.02 5.18 8.48
N HIS A 261 -8.81 4.74 8.11
CA HIS A 261 -7.69 4.48 9.01
C HIS A 261 -6.66 5.62 9.00
N ALA A 262 -6.92 6.78 8.41
CA ALA A 262 -5.96 7.88 8.39
C ALA A 262 -5.94 8.68 9.72
N TRP A 263 -6.96 8.51 10.56
CA TRP A 263 -7.07 9.22 11.83
C TRP A 263 -5.97 8.79 12.82
N GLY A 264 -5.35 9.76 13.48
CA GLY A 264 -4.24 9.53 14.42
C GLY A 264 -2.89 9.22 13.74
N GLN A 265 -2.81 9.25 12.40
CA GLN A 265 -1.53 9.08 11.71
C GLN A 265 -0.54 10.18 12.06
N MET A 266 0.71 9.77 12.29
CA MET A 266 1.80 10.65 12.67
C MET A 266 3.10 10.26 11.96
N ILE A 267 3.98 11.24 11.78
CA ILE A 267 5.32 11.00 11.25
C ILE A 267 6.24 10.62 12.41
N ARG A 268 6.71 9.38 12.41
CA ARG A 268 7.64 8.86 13.41
C ARG A 268 9.05 9.37 13.14
N THR A 269 9.75 9.82 14.18
CA THR A 269 11.09 10.41 14.08
C THR A 269 12.21 9.48 14.54
N SER A 270 11.86 8.31 15.08
CA SER A 270 12.77 7.28 15.59
C SER A 270 12.12 5.88 15.50
N LEU A 271 12.95 4.84 15.64
CA LEU A 271 12.50 3.45 15.72
C LEU A 271 12.32 2.96 17.17
N ASP A 272 12.70 3.77 18.17
CA ASP A 272 12.65 3.36 19.57
C ASP A 272 11.21 3.37 20.12
N GLY A 273 10.77 2.22 20.64
CA GLY A 273 9.42 2.06 21.19
C GLY A 273 9.11 2.89 22.46
N ARG A 274 10.04 3.72 22.96
CA ARG A 274 9.86 4.49 24.21
C ARG A 274 9.01 5.76 24.03
N THR A 275 9.12 6.44 22.89
CA THR A 275 8.18 7.50 22.46
C THR A 275 6.84 6.90 22.08
N ARG A 276 6.85 5.74 21.40
CA ARG A 276 5.68 4.95 21.03
C ARG A 276 4.77 4.66 22.23
N LEU A 277 5.28 4.04 23.29
CA LEU A 277 4.48 3.72 24.48
C LEU A 277 4.01 4.97 25.25
N ARG A 278 4.86 6.00 25.40
CA ARG A 278 4.51 7.23 26.15
C ARG A 278 3.44 8.07 25.46
N ASP A 279 3.57 8.29 24.17
CA ASP A 279 2.60 9.09 23.40
C ASP A 279 1.28 8.32 23.22
N GLN A 280 1.36 7.00 23.06
CA GLN A 280 0.18 6.14 22.92
C GLN A 280 -0.57 5.90 24.24
N ILE A 281 0.12 5.79 25.39
CA ILE A 281 -0.52 5.77 26.71
C ILE A 281 -1.26 7.08 26.96
N LYS A 282 -0.67 8.23 26.61
CA LYS A 282 -1.33 9.54 26.75
C LYS A 282 -2.60 9.65 25.90
N GLU A 283 -2.57 9.21 24.65
CA GLU A 283 -3.76 9.21 23.80
C GLU A 283 -4.82 8.20 24.25
N TRP A 284 -4.42 7.00 24.65
CA TRP A 284 -5.35 6.00 25.16
C TRP A 284 -6.02 6.47 26.47
N TRP A 285 -5.27 7.02 27.42
CA TRP A 285 -5.83 7.63 28.63
C TRP A 285 -6.79 8.78 28.29
N TRP A 286 -6.43 9.65 27.33
CA TRP A 286 -7.33 10.70 26.87
C TRP A 286 -8.66 10.13 26.34
N ARG A 287 -8.62 9.04 25.54
CA ARG A 287 -9.82 8.40 24.98
C ARG A 287 -10.72 7.78 26.04
N VAL A 288 -10.14 7.18 27.07
CA VAL A 288 -10.89 6.59 28.20
C VAL A 288 -11.46 7.68 29.11
N SER A 289 -10.80 8.83 29.18
CA SER A 289 -11.23 9.97 30.02
C SER A 289 -12.31 10.82 29.36
N ALA A 290 -12.34 10.91 28.03
CA ALA A 290 -13.21 11.80 27.25
C ALA A 290 -14.52 11.12 26.79
N GLY A 291 -15.22 10.47 27.73
CA GLY A 291 -16.39 9.61 27.51
C GLY A 291 -17.32 9.97 26.33
N GLU A 292 -17.79 8.93 25.63
CA GLU A 292 -18.70 9.03 24.49
C GLU A 292 -19.88 9.98 24.75
N GLY A 293 -20.04 10.98 23.87
CA GLY A 293 -21.26 11.77 23.79
C GLY A 293 -21.25 13.05 24.64
N LYS A 294 -20.56 14.07 24.14
CA LYS A 294 -21.04 15.46 24.04
C LYS A 294 -19.98 16.28 23.33
N GLY A 295 -20.42 17.08 22.35
CA GLY A 295 -19.55 17.85 21.46
C GLY A 295 -18.41 18.55 22.20
N MET A 296 -17.18 18.30 21.76
CA MET A 296 -16.01 18.88 22.41
C MET A 296 -15.49 20.09 21.65
N ARG A 297 -15.64 21.20 22.36
CA ARG A 297 -14.81 22.41 22.34
C ARG A 297 -13.33 22.09 22.09
N VAL A 298 -12.81 22.85 21.14
CA VAL A 298 -11.41 22.98 20.72
C VAL A 298 -10.47 23.25 21.89
N LEU A 299 -9.32 22.58 21.91
CA LEU A 299 -8.14 22.97 22.69
C LEU A 299 -6.89 22.92 21.79
N GLY A 300 -6.41 24.11 21.42
CA GLY A 300 -5.23 24.35 20.58
C GLY A 300 -5.59 24.78 19.16
N GLN A 301 -5.34 26.05 18.79
CA GLN A 301 -5.63 26.54 17.44
C GLN A 301 -4.70 25.86 16.41
N PRO A 302 -5.24 25.38 15.27
CA PRO A 302 -4.42 24.91 14.15
C PRO A 302 -3.77 26.10 13.42
N GLU A 303 -2.46 26.05 13.20
CA GLU A 303 -1.77 26.97 12.29
C GLU A 303 -1.90 26.49 10.85
N ARG A 304 -2.24 27.39 9.92
CA ARG A 304 -2.09 27.17 8.48
C ARG A 304 -0.67 27.58 8.09
N VAL A 305 0.10 26.63 7.57
CA VAL A 305 1.36 26.91 6.89
C VAL A 305 1.05 26.96 5.40
N TYR A 306 1.14 28.16 4.81
CA TYR A 306 1.12 28.28 3.35
C TYR A 306 2.43 27.76 2.78
N ALA A 307 2.37 27.36 1.52
CA ALA A 307 3.44 26.62 0.88
C ALA A 307 4.75 27.45 0.79
N ASP A 308 4.73 28.78 0.99
CA ASP A 308 5.89 29.67 0.99
C ASP A 308 6.59 29.83 2.36
N GLY A 309 6.09 29.20 3.42
CA GLY A 309 6.78 29.08 4.71
C GLY A 309 6.53 30.22 5.70
N THR A 310 5.58 31.11 5.45
CA THR A 310 5.18 32.15 6.42
C THR A 310 4.09 31.64 7.37
N ALA A 311 4.30 31.81 8.69
CA ALA A 311 3.33 31.46 9.73
C ALA A 311 2.62 32.72 10.23
N VAL A 312 1.28 32.69 10.29
CA VAL A 312 0.46 33.77 10.85
C VAL A 312 -0.48 33.20 11.92
N PRO A 313 -0.56 33.78 13.12
CA PRO A 313 -1.50 33.36 14.16
C PRO A 313 -2.95 33.70 13.78
N LEU A 314 -3.88 32.76 14.00
CA LEU A 314 -5.31 32.93 13.75
C LEU A 314 -5.99 33.73 14.88
N LYS A 315 -5.63 35.01 14.99
CA LYS A 315 -6.46 36.05 15.60
C LYS A 315 -6.19 37.38 14.92
N GLU A 316 -6.79 37.54 13.75
CA GLU A 316 -7.57 38.72 13.35
C GLU A 316 -8.15 38.48 11.95
N MET A 317 -9.48 38.56 11.90
CA MET A 317 -10.45 38.33 10.80
C MET A 317 -10.86 36.88 10.53
#